data_AF-A0A961Y2U1-F1
#
_entry.id   AF-A0A961Y2U1-F1
#
_cell.length_a   1.000
_cell.length_b   1.000
_cell.length_c   1.000
_cell.angle_alpha   90.00
_cell.angle_beta   90.00
_cell.angle_gamma   90.00
#
_symmetry.space_group_name_H-M   'P 1'
#
loop_
_entity.id
_entity.type
_entity.pdbx_description
1 polymer ?
#
loop_
_entity_poly.entity_id
_entity_poly.type
_entity_poly.pdbx_seq_one_letter_code
_entity_poly.pdbx_strand_id
1 'polypeptide(L)' 'QDLEMATLGWVDWFNNRRLLGPIGNIPPAEAEENFYAQRDVLDMVA' A
#
# COMPACT_ATOMS: atom_id res chain seq x y z
N GLN A 1 4.78 -3.54 25.02
CA GLN A 1 5.90 -3.46 24.06
C GLN A 1 5.93 -4.66 23.12
N ASP A 2 5.90 -5.92 23.58
CA ASP A 2 5.93 -7.08 22.64
C ASP A 2 4.78 -7.11 21.63
N LEU A 3 3.56 -6.79 22.08
CA LEU A 3 2.38 -6.75 21.20
C LEU A 3 2.48 -5.64 20.15
N GLU A 4 3.00 -4.48 20.53
CA GLU A 4 3.18 -3.34 19.62
C GLU A 4 4.19 -3.69 18.53
N MET A 5 5.31 -4.33 18.90
CA MET A 5 6.32 -4.78 17.94
C MET A 5 5.79 -5.87 17.01
N ALA A 6 5.01 -6.83 17.54
CA ALA A 6 4.35 -7.84 16.71
C ALA A 6 3.35 -7.21 15.74
N THR A 7 2.59 -6.21 16.20
CA THR A 7 1.63 -5.47 15.36
C THR A 7 2.35 -4.67 14.27
N LEU A 8 3.43 -3.96 14.61
CA LEU A 8 4.25 -3.24 13.63
C LEU A 8 4.85 -4.18 12.58
N GLY A 9 5.32 -5.36 12.99
CA GLY A 9 5.82 -6.38 12.06
C GLY A 9 4.73 -6.91 11.12
N TRP A 10 3.51 -7.11 11.62
CA TRP A 10 2.38 -7.51 10.79
C TRP A 10 1.99 -6.41 9.79
N VAL A 11 1.93 -5.15 10.24
CA VAL A 11 1.63 -3.99 9.39
C VAL A 11 2.67 -3.83 8.27
N ASP A 12 3.97 -3.94 8.58
CA ASP A 12 5.04 -3.90 7.55
C ASP A 12 4.84 -5.00 6.51
N TRP A 13 4.66 -6.24 6.96
CA TRP A 13 4.48 -7.36 6.04
C TRP A 13 3.23 -7.19 5.17
N PHE A 14 2.11 -6.76 5.76
CA PHE A 14 0.87 -6.58 5.04
C PHE A 14 0.97 -5.49 3.98
N ASN A 15 1.53 -4.32 4.32
CA ASN A 15 1.56 -3.17 3.41
C ASN A 15 2.67 -3.26 2.36
N ASN A 16 3.84 -3.78 2.74
CA ASN A 16 5.05 -3.70 1.90
C ASN A 16 5.44 -5.03 1.23
N ARG A 17 4.86 -6.17 1.63
CA ARG A 17 5.31 -7.50 1.16
C ARG A 17 4.18 -8.41 0.67
N ARG A 18 2.98 -8.31 1.24
CA ARG A 18 1.86 -9.17 0.89
C ARG A 18 1.30 -8.80 -0.49
N LEU A 19 1.32 -9.75 -1.42
CA LEU A 19 0.72 -9.56 -2.74
C LEU A 19 -0.78 -9.85 -2.72
N LEU A 20 -1.57 -8.96 -3.32
CA LEU A 20 -3.03 -9.08 -3.38
C LEU A 20 -3.53 -9.22 -4.82
N GLY A 21 -4.11 -10.37 -5.15
CA GLY A 21 -4.68 -10.66 -6.48
C GLY A 21 -5.68 -9.63 -6.99
N PRO A 22 -6.65 -9.15 -6.18
CA PRO A 22 -7.66 -8.18 -6.64
C PRO A 22 -7.11 -6.84 -7.13
N ILE A 23 -5.91 -6.45 -6.70
CA ILE A 23 -5.25 -5.18 -7.09
C ILE A 23 -4.07 -5.42 -8.04
N GLY A 24 -3.99 -6.60 -8.66
CA GLY A 24 -2.96 -6.90 -9.68
C GLY A 24 -1.73 -7.66 -9.16
N ASN A 25 -1.82 -8.31 -7.99
CA ASN A 25 -0.70 -9.01 -7.34
C ASN A 25 0.49 -8.12 -6.98
N ILE A 26 0.22 -6.89 -6.54
CA ILE A 26 1.20 -5.96 -5.97
C ILE A 26 0.94 -5.73 -4.48
N PRO A 27 1.90 -5.21 -3.71
CA PRO A 27 1.68 -4.78 -2.32
C PRO A 27 0.66 -3.63 -2.23
N PRO A 28 -0.11 -3.55 -1.12
CA PRO A 28 -1.03 -2.44 -0.89
C PRO A 28 -0.39 -1.05 -1.01
N ALA A 29 0.80 -0.85 -0.46
CA ALA A 29 1.47 0.46 -0.50
C ALA A 29 1.77 0.91 -1.95
N GLU A 30 2.21 -0.02 -2.80
CA GLU A 30 2.45 0.27 -4.23
C GLU A 30 1.15 0.61 -4.97
N ALA A 31 0.05 -0.09 -4.65
CA ALA A 31 -1.25 0.23 -5.23
C ALA A 31 -1.75 1.63 -4.82
N GLU A 32 -1.53 2.03 -3.57
CA GLU A 32 -1.85 3.38 -3.09
C GLU A 32 -0.98 4.45 -3.77
N GLU A 33 0.33 4.24 -3.87
CA GLU A 33 1.24 5.14 -4.60
C GLU A 33 0.78 5.33 -6.06
N ASN A 34 0.45 4.24 -6.75
CA ASN A 34 -0.05 4.29 -8.12
C ASN A 34 -1.39 5.05 -8.22
N PHE A 35 -2.29 4.84 -7.26
CA PHE A 35 -3.57 5.54 -7.20
C PHE A 35 -3.38 7.05 -7.02
N TYR A 36 -2.54 7.47 -6.07
CA TYR A 36 -2.29 8.89 -5.81
C TYR A 36 -1.55 9.56 -6.96
N ALA A 37 -0.57 8.89 -7.57
CA ALA A 37 0.11 9.41 -8.75
C ALA A 37 -0.87 9.66 -9.91
N GLN A 38 -1.83 8.75 -10.14
CA GLN A 38 -2.87 8.96 -11.14
C GLN A 38 -3.85 10.07 -10.75
N ARG A 39 -4.23 10.15 -9.48
CA ARG A 39 -5.11 11.19 -8.96
C ARG A 39 -4.50 12.59 -9.13
N ASP A 40 -3.24 12.76 -8.76
CA ASP A 40 -2.52 14.02 -8.90
C ASP A 40 -2.44 14.44 -10.37
N VAL A 41 -2.19 13.50 -11.28
CA VAL A 41 -2.22 13.78 -12.73
C VAL A 41 -3.61 14.23 -13.19
N LEU A 42 -4.68 13.58 -12.73
CA LEU A 42 -6.04 13.99 -13.09
C LEU A 42 -6.38 15.39 -12.57
N ASP A 43 -5.97 15.71 -11.34
CA ASP A 43 -6.20 17.02 -10.74
C ASP A 43 -5.35 18.12 -11.42
N MET A 44 -4.20 17.79 -12.01
CA MET A 44 -3.40 18.73 -12.81
C MET A 44 -3.96 19.02 -14.21
N VAL A 45 -4.78 18.13 -14.77
CA VAL A 45 -5.34 18.24 -16.13
C VAL A 45 -6.75 18.83 -16.14
N ALA A 46 -7.43 18.84 -14.99
CA ALA A 46 -8.76 19.44 -14.80
C ALA A 46 -8.71 20.97 -14.62
#